data_AF-A0AA43IJ19-F1
#
_entry.id   AF-A0AA43IJ19-F1
#
_cell.length_a   1.000
_cell.length_b   1.000
_cell.length_c   1.000
_cell.angle_alpha   90.00
_cell.angle_beta   90.00
_cell.angle_gamma   90.00
#
_symmetry.space_group_name_H-M   'P 1'
#
loop_
_entity.id
_entity.type
_entity.pdbx_description
1 polymer ?
#
loop_
_entity_poly.entity_id
_entity_poly.type
_entity_poly.pdbx_seq_one_letter_code
_entity_poly.pdbx_strand_id
1 'polypeptide(L)'
;MTKIPARINILLLAKEFEFTASRSDGPGGQNVNKVNSKVTMKFDVTQSKILSDEDKAIICKRLASSLTKEGVLVMSSQSERSQLQNKEAVLLKFEKLLAKAFERRKVRKATKPSKGSVQERITSKKRISEKKKWRQKP
;
A
#
# COMPACT_ATOMS: atom_id res chain seq x y z
N MET A 1 15.32 9.35 -0.76
CA MET A 1 15.46 9.30 0.72
C MET A 1 14.07 9.28 1.33
N THR A 2 13.61 8.10 1.73
CA THR A 2 12.32 7.86 2.38
C THR A 2 12.30 8.60 3.72
N LYS A 3 11.44 9.61 3.85
CA LYS A 3 11.31 10.43 5.06
C LYS A 3 10.43 9.72 6.07
N ILE A 4 10.98 8.74 6.79
CA ILE A 4 10.43 8.37 8.09
C ILE A 4 10.73 9.55 9.02
N PRO A 5 9.75 10.06 9.77
CA PRO A 5 10.01 11.17 10.69
C PRO A 5 11.02 10.71 11.74
N ALA A 6 12.06 11.54 12.00
CA ALA A 6 13.19 11.19 12.89
C ALA A 6 12.78 10.81 14.33
N ARG A 7 11.54 11.14 14.71
CA ARG A 7 10.93 10.77 16.00
C ARG A 7 10.54 9.29 16.10
N ILE A 8 10.40 8.57 14.98
CA ILE A 8 10.05 7.14 14.99
C ILE A 8 11.33 6.31 14.94
N ASN A 9 11.60 5.61 16.04
CA ASN A 9 12.74 4.69 16.13
C ASN A 9 12.28 3.23 15.91
N ILE A 10 12.66 2.66 14.76
CA ILE A 10 12.26 1.31 14.36
C ILE A 10 12.81 0.24 15.31
N LEU A 11 14.00 0.42 15.90
CA LEU A 11 14.54 -0.53 16.87
C LEU A 11 13.71 -0.59 18.16
N LEU A 12 13.12 0.53 18.57
CA LEU A 12 12.21 0.58 19.71
C LEU A 12 10.89 -0.13 19.37
N LEU A 13 10.33 0.14 18.18
CA LEU A 13 9.12 -0.55 17.70
C LEU A 13 9.32 -2.06 17.57
N ALA A 14 10.53 -2.49 17.22
CA ALA A 14 10.85 -3.91 17.09
C ALA A 14 10.64 -4.73 18.37
N LYS A 15 10.58 -4.07 19.54
CA LYS A 15 10.28 -4.71 20.82
C LYS A 15 8.79 -5.02 21.02
N GLU A 16 7.90 -4.30 20.32
CA GLU A 16 6.44 -4.49 20.37
C GLU A 16 5.96 -5.47 19.28
N PHE A 17 6.85 -5.94 18.40
CA PHE A 17 6.50 -6.88 17.34
C PHE A 17 6.39 -8.31 17.86
N GLU A 18 5.25 -8.94 17.60
CA GLU A 18 5.08 -10.37 17.81
C GLU A 18 5.45 -11.12 16.53
N PHE A 19 6.44 -12.01 16.62
CA PHE A 19 6.84 -12.86 15.50
C PHE A 19 6.34 -14.29 15.71
N THR A 20 5.61 -14.81 14.72
CA THR A 20 5.19 -16.21 14.67
C THR A 20 5.82 -16.88 13.45
N ALA A 21 6.50 -18.00 13.67
CA ALA A 21 7.01 -18.83 12.59
C ALA A 21 5.98 -19.89 12.20
N SER A 22 5.76 -20.07 10.91
CA SER A 22 4.85 -21.07 10.36
C SER A 22 5.48 -21.76 9.16
N ARG A 23 4.80 -22.76 8.61
CA ARG A 23 5.21 -23.40 7.36
C ARG A 23 5.00 -22.42 6.20
N SER A 24 5.85 -22.55 5.18
CA SER A 24 5.74 -21.76 3.96
C SER A 24 4.69 -22.34 3.01
N ASP A 25 3.98 -21.47 2.31
CA ASP A 25 2.99 -21.85 1.31
C ASP A 25 3.66 -22.02 -0.04
N GLY A 26 3.52 -23.20 -0.68
CA GLY A 26 4.07 -23.45 -2.01
C GLY A 26 4.05 -24.93 -2.43
N PRO A 27 4.26 -25.22 -3.73
CA PRO A 27 4.36 -26.59 -4.23
C PRO A 27 5.50 -27.33 -3.52
N GLY A 28 5.19 -28.54 -3.05
CA GLY A 28 5.84 -29.20 -1.92
C GLY A 28 7.28 -29.69 -2.11
N GLY A 29 7.84 -30.09 -0.97
CA GLY A 29 9.13 -30.75 -0.75
C GLY A 29 9.31 -31.03 0.74
N GLN A 30 10.22 -31.95 1.13
CA GLN A 30 10.38 -32.33 2.55
C GLN A 30 10.64 -31.11 3.45
N ASN A 31 11.42 -30.14 2.97
CA ASN A 31 11.74 -28.93 3.74
C ASN A 31 10.53 -27.99 3.90
N VAL A 32 9.68 -27.82 2.89
CA VAL A 32 8.51 -26.93 2.94
C VAL A 32 7.46 -27.47 3.93
N ASN A 33 7.29 -28.79 3.97
CA ASN A 33 6.31 -29.44 4.84
C ASN A 33 6.77 -29.56 6.30
N LYS A 34 8.09 -29.56 6.55
CA LYS A 34 8.67 -29.80 7.87
C LYS A 34 9.20 -28.55 8.56
N VAL A 35 9.77 -27.61 7.82
CA VAL A 35 10.49 -26.46 8.38
C VAL A 35 9.59 -25.24 8.45
N ASN A 36 9.51 -24.63 9.63
CA ASN A 36 8.79 -23.38 9.85
C ASN A 36 9.62 -22.18 9.36
N SER A 37 9.78 -22.07 8.04
CA SER A 37 10.59 -21.00 7.43
C SER A 37 9.82 -19.68 7.25
N LYS A 38 8.49 -19.70 7.13
CA LYS A 38 7.67 -18.50 6.99
C LYS A 38 7.62 -17.75 8.31
N VAL A 39 7.88 -16.45 8.27
CA VAL A 39 7.78 -15.57 9.45
C VAL A 39 6.64 -14.59 9.23
N THR A 40 5.73 -14.55 10.20
CA THR A 40 4.65 -13.57 10.29
C THR A 40 4.94 -12.63 11.45
N MET A 41 4.87 -11.33 11.20
CA MET A 41 4.96 -10.27 12.18
C MET A 41 3.58 -9.67 12.40
N LYS A 42 3.19 -9.53 13.66
CA LYS A 42 2.02 -8.76 14.08
C LYS A 42 2.48 -7.52 14.84
N PHE A 43 1.84 -6.40 14.55
CA PHE A 43 2.09 -5.14 15.24
C PHE A 43 0.77 -4.43 15.50
N ASP A 44 0.44 -4.18 16.76
CA ASP A 44 -0.72 -3.38 17.14
C ASP A 44 -0.37 -1.89 17.11
N VAL A 45 -0.90 -1.18 16.12
CA VAL A 45 -0.66 0.26 15.94
C VAL A 45 -1.39 1.07 17.01
N THR A 46 -2.55 0.60 17.46
CA THR A 46 -3.44 1.34 18.37
C THR A 46 -2.89 1.32 19.79
N GLN A 47 -2.39 0.16 20.23
CA GLN A 47 -1.87 -0.06 21.58
C GLN A 47 -0.39 0.31 21.73
N SER A 48 0.34 0.55 20.63
CA SER A 48 1.76 0.94 20.67
C SER A 48 1.97 2.17 21.55
N LYS A 49 2.93 2.11 22.48
CA LYS A 49 3.27 3.23 23.38
C LYS A 49 4.28 4.19 22.75
N ILE A 50 4.93 3.76 21.69
CA ILE A 50 6.04 4.48 21.06
C ILE A 50 5.52 5.46 19.99
N LEU A 51 4.38 5.16 19.38
CA LEU A 51 3.74 6.04 18.41
C LEU A 51 2.93 7.14 19.11
N SER A 52 3.12 8.39 18.67
CA SER A 52 2.26 9.52 19.06
C SER A 52 0.86 9.37 18.44
N ASP A 53 -0.17 9.93 19.07
CA ASP A 53 -1.55 9.90 18.56
C ASP A 53 -1.68 10.44 17.13
N GLU A 54 -0.91 11.47 16.77
CA GLU A 54 -0.86 11.99 15.41
C GLU A 54 -0.32 10.94 14.41
N ASP A 55 0.76 10.24 14.79
CA ASP A 55 1.38 9.22 13.95
C ASP A 55 0.45 8.02 13.80
N LYS A 56 -0.21 7.59 14.90
CA LYS A 56 -1.24 6.55 14.88
C LYS A 56 -2.37 6.91 13.91
N ALA A 57 -2.89 8.13 13.97
CA ALA A 57 -3.96 8.58 13.08
C ALA A 57 -3.52 8.57 11.60
N ILE A 58 -2.30 9.00 11.30
CA ILE A 58 -1.74 8.99 9.94
C ILE A 58 -1.60 7.54 9.45
N ILE A 59 -1.01 6.66 10.25
CA ILE A 59 -0.78 5.24 9.92
C ILE A 59 -2.13 4.55 9.70
N CYS A 60 -3.09 4.69 10.61
CA CYS A 60 -4.44 4.13 10.47
C CYS A 60 -5.15 4.60 9.20
N LYS A 61 -5.04 5.89 8.87
CA LYS A 61 -5.68 6.46 7.67
C LYS A 61 -4.99 6.01 6.37
N ARG A 62 -3.66 5.95 6.36
CA ARG A 62 -2.84 5.63 5.18
C ARG A 62 -2.80 4.13 4.88
N LEU A 63 -2.81 3.31 5.93
CA LEU A 63 -2.69 1.85 5.88
C LEU A 63 -4.01 1.15 6.21
N ALA A 64 -5.14 1.85 6.13
CA ALA A 64 -6.46 1.28 6.40
C ALA A 64 -6.73 -0.03 5.63
N SER A 65 -6.20 -0.15 4.40
CA SER A 65 -6.35 -1.37 3.58
C SER A 65 -5.44 -2.53 4.00
N SER A 66 -4.41 -2.27 4.81
CA SER A 66 -3.45 -3.28 5.29
C SER A 66 -3.65 -3.63 6.76
N LEU A 67 -4.48 -2.88 7.48
CA LEU A 67 -4.80 -3.10 8.89
C LEU A 67 -6.04 -3.97 9.04
N THR A 68 -6.10 -4.76 10.11
CA THR A 68 -7.33 -5.43 10.53
C THR A 68 -8.32 -4.42 11.13
N LYS A 69 -9.57 -4.85 11.37
CA LYS A 69 -10.59 -4.02 12.03
C LYS A 69 -10.18 -3.50 13.40
N GLU A 70 -9.28 -4.23 14.07
CA GLU A 70 -8.74 -3.93 15.39
C GLU A 70 -7.49 -3.03 15.32
N GLY A 71 -7.04 -2.64 14.11
CA GLY A 71 -5.84 -1.81 13.95
C GLY A 71 -4.52 -2.57 14.08
N VAL A 72 -4.55 -3.89 13.89
CA VAL A 72 -3.36 -4.74 13.89
C VAL A 72 -2.82 -4.87 12.47
N LEU A 73 -1.53 -4.58 12.30
CA LEU A 73 -0.79 -4.81 11.07
C LEU A 73 -0.20 -6.22 11.08
N VAL A 74 -0.61 -7.04 10.11
CA VAL A 74 -0.11 -8.41 9.94
C VAL A 74 0.69 -8.48 8.64
N MET A 75 1.96 -8.86 8.72
CA MET A 75 2.85 -8.97 7.56
C MET A 75 3.62 -10.29 7.61
N SER A 76 3.77 -10.97 6.48
CA SER A 76 4.56 -12.20 6.41
C SER A 76 5.59 -12.20 5.29
N SER A 77 6.68 -12.95 5.47
CA SER A 77 7.66 -13.23 4.42
C SER A 77 8.05 -14.71 4.44
N GLN A 78 8.17 -15.27 3.24
CA GLN A 78 8.56 -16.65 2.96
C GLN A 78 9.47 -16.73 1.71
N SER A 79 10.15 -15.62 1.41
CA SER A 79 10.97 -15.51 0.19
C SER A 79 12.24 -16.34 0.28
N GLU A 80 12.76 -16.53 1.49
CA GLU A 80 14.02 -17.22 1.74
C GLU A 80 13.82 -18.57 2.40
N ARG A 81 14.85 -19.42 2.35
CA ARG A 81 14.83 -20.75 2.97
C ARG A 81 15.01 -20.70 4.50
N SER A 82 15.66 -19.66 5.01
CA SER A 82 15.94 -19.49 6.45
C SER A 82 14.89 -18.61 7.14
N GLN A 83 14.50 -19.01 8.36
CA GLN A 83 13.64 -18.21 9.23
C GLN A 83 14.26 -16.85 9.56
N LEU A 84 15.59 -16.79 9.78
CA LEU A 84 16.28 -15.55 10.15
C LEU A 84 16.21 -14.54 9.00
N GLN A 85 16.52 -14.98 7.78
CA GLN A 85 16.44 -14.14 6.59
C GLN A 85 15.00 -13.69 6.33
N ASN A 86 14.00 -14.56 6.56
CA ASN A 86 12.61 -14.17 6.45
C ASN A 86 12.20 -13.13 7.51
N LYS A 87 12.74 -13.20 8.74
CA LYS A 87 12.51 -12.18 9.77
C LYS A 87 13.05 -10.82 9.34
N GLU A 88 14.28 -10.76 8.82
CA GLU A 88 14.88 -9.52 8.30
C GLU A 88 14.09 -8.97 7.11
N ALA A 89 13.62 -9.86 6.21
CA ALA A 89 12.78 -9.47 5.09
C ALA A 89 11.44 -8.87 5.52
N VAL A 90 10.82 -9.37 6.60
CA VAL A 90 9.59 -8.77 7.15
C VAL A 90 9.86 -7.37 7.72
N LEU A 91 10.96 -7.20 8.47
CA LEU A 91 11.35 -5.90 9.02
C LEU A 91 11.60 -4.86 7.92
N LEU A 92 12.33 -5.23 6.87
CA LEU A 92 12.58 -4.36 5.71
C LEU A 92 11.28 -4.00 4.97
N LYS A 93 10.34 -4.95 4.86
CA LYS A 93 9.01 -4.68 4.28
C LYS A 93 8.22 -3.70 5.15
N PHE A 94 8.24 -3.88 6.47
CA PHE A 94 7.59 -2.99 7.41
C PHE A 94 8.16 -1.56 7.31
N GLU A 95 9.48 -1.41 7.30
CA GLU A 95 10.13 -0.10 7.16
C GLU A 95 9.72 0.60 5.85
N LYS A 96 9.73 -0.12 4.73
CA LYS A 96 9.29 0.43 3.43
C LYS A 96 7.83 0.85 3.44
N LEU A 97 6.98 0.06 4.09
CA LEU A 97 5.55 0.33 4.21
C LEU A 97 5.28 1.55 5.09
N LEU A 98 5.97 1.66 6.22
CA LEU A 98 5.94 2.83 7.09
C LEU A 98 6.42 4.09 6.35
N ALA A 99 7.54 4.00 5.64
CA ALA A 99 8.06 5.10 4.85
C ALA A 99 7.07 5.59 3.77
N LYS A 100 6.38 4.67 3.08
CA LYS A 100 5.30 5.01 2.14
C LYS A 100 4.10 5.65 2.83
N ALA A 101 3.77 5.22 4.05
CA ALA A 101 2.67 5.79 4.82
C ALA A 101 2.94 7.27 5.16
N PHE A 102 4.20 7.65 5.44
CA PHE A 102 4.58 9.03 5.73
C PHE A 102 4.96 9.87 4.51
N GLU A 103 5.17 9.27 3.35
CA GLU A 103 5.52 9.99 2.13
C GLU A 103 4.44 11.01 1.75
N ARG A 104 4.78 12.29 1.59
CA ARG A 104 3.79 13.30 1.15
C ARG A 104 3.39 13.03 -0.29
N ARG A 105 2.15 12.57 -0.53
CA ARG A 105 1.62 12.43 -1.89
C ARG A 105 1.55 13.80 -2.55
N LYS A 106 2.17 13.94 -3.72
CA LYS A 106 2.07 15.16 -4.53
C LYS A 106 0.60 15.39 -4.89
N VAL A 107 0.12 16.61 -4.66
CA VAL A 107 -1.25 17.01 -4.99
C VAL A 107 -1.45 16.83 -6.50
N ARG A 108 -2.48 16.06 -6.89
CA ARG A 108 -2.88 15.95 -8.29
C ARG A 108 -3.55 17.25 -8.69
N LYS A 109 -2.93 17.99 -9.62
CA LYS A 109 -3.60 19.09 -10.30
C LYS A 109 -4.50 18.49 -11.38
N ALA A 110 -5.78 18.88 -11.40
CA ALA A 110 -6.70 18.42 -12.43
C ALA A 110 -6.20 18.88 -13.80
N THR A 111 -6.15 17.97 -14.76
CA THR A 111 -5.76 18.27 -16.14
C THR A 111 -6.94 18.89 -16.87
N LYS A 112 -6.70 19.96 -17.61
CA LYS A 112 -7.69 20.49 -18.56
C LYS A 112 -7.93 19.47 -19.69
N PRO A 113 -9.13 19.42 -20.30
CA PRO A 113 -9.36 18.59 -21.49
C PRO A 113 -8.35 18.94 -22.59
N SER A 114 -7.93 17.92 -23.35
CA SER A 114 -6.95 18.11 -24.42
C SER A 114 -7.53 18.96 -25.56
N LYS A 115 -6.68 19.70 -26.28
CA LYS A 115 -7.11 20.47 -27.46
C LYS A 115 -7.76 19.58 -28.51
N GLY A 116 -7.25 18.35 -28.70
CA GLY A 116 -7.83 17.36 -29.60
C GLY A 116 -9.27 16.98 -29.22
N SER A 117 -9.51 16.66 -27.94
CA SER A 117 -10.85 16.34 -27.45
C SER A 117 -11.84 17.50 -27.62
N VAL A 118 -11.38 18.75 -27.45
CA VAL A 118 -12.19 19.95 -27.71
C VAL A 118 -12.54 20.06 -29.19
N GLN A 119 -11.57 19.82 -30.09
CA GLN A 119 -11.77 19.90 -31.53
C GLN A 119 -12.69 18.79 -32.05
N GLU A 120 -12.53 17.55 -31.60
CA GLU A 120 -13.41 16.43 -31.92
C GLU A 120 -14.85 16.66 -31.47
N ARG A 121 -15.04 17.27 -30.29
CA ARG A 121 -16.38 17.67 -29.82
C ARG A 121 -17.01 18.67 -30.77
N ILE A 122 -16.25 19.68 -31.23
CA ILE A 122 -16.75 20.71 -32.14
C ILE A 122 -17.07 20.12 -33.51
N THR A 123 -16.21 19.26 -34.07
CA THR A 123 -16.43 18.62 -35.37
C THR A 123 -17.63 17.68 -35.32
N SER A 124 -17.76 16.88 -34.26
CA SER A 124 -18.92 16.01 -34.04
C SER A 124 -20.22 16.81 -33.92
N LYS A 125 -20.20 17.93 -33.17
CA LYS A 125 -21.34 18.85 -33.06
C LYS A 125 -21.74 19.42 -34.42
N LYS A 126 -20.76 19.82 -35.26
CA LYS A 126 -21.00 20.32 -36.63
C LYS A 126 -21.65 19.26 -37.52
N ARG A 127 -21.07 18.04 -37.58
CA ARG A 127 -21.62 16.92 -38.37
C ARG A 127 -23.06 16.60 -38.00
N ILE A 128 -23.38 16.57 -36.71
CA ILE A 128 -24.77 16.30 -36.25
C ILE A 128 -25.71 17.42 -36.70
N SER A 129 -25.29 18.68 -36.60
CA SER A 129 -26.09 19.83 -37.05
C SER A 129 -26.38 19.78 -38.56
N GLU A 130 -25.35 19.50 -39.37
CA GLU A 130 -25.50 19.33 -40.82
C GLU A 130 -26.45 18.19 -41.15
N LYS A 131 -26.28 17.02 -40.50
CA LYS A 131 -27.18 15.87 -40.66
C LYS A 131 -28.64 16.21 -40.31
N LYS A 132 -28.88 17.10 -39.34
CA LYS A 132 -30.23 17.56 -38.99
C LYS A 132 -30.82 18.50 -40.03
N LYS A 133 -30.03 19.42 -40.60
CA LYS A 133 -30.49 20.32 -41.68
C LYS A 133 -30.96 19.55 -42.92
N TRP A 134 -30.20 18.53 -43.33
CA TRP A 134 -30.54 17.70 -44.49
C TRP A 134 -31.82 16.87 -44.30
N ARG A 135 -32.34 16.75 -43.08
CA ARG A 135 -33.58 16.03 -42.77
C ARG A 135 -34.81 16.92 -42.76
N GLN A 136 -34.67 18.25 -42.88
CA GLN A 136 -35.83 19.12 -42.96
C GLN A 136 -36.50 18.97 -44.33
N LYS A 137 -37.83 18.86 -44.35
CA LYS A 137 -38.60 18.87 -45.61
C LYS A 137 -38.46 20.26 -46.26
N PRO A 138 -38.43 20.33 -47.60
CA PRO A 138 -38.31 21.58 -48.35
C PRO A 138 -39.46 22.54 -48.07
#